data_AF-A0AAX2ZYT6-F1
#
_entry.id   AF-A0AAX2ZYT6-F1
#
_cell.length_a   1.000
_cell.length_b   1.000
_cell.length_c   1.000
_cell.angle_alpha   90.00
_cell.angle_beta   90.00
_cell.angle_gamma   90.00
#
_symmetry.space_group_name_H-M   'P 1'
#
loop_
_entity.id
_entity.type
_entity.pdbx_description
1 polymer ?
#
loop_
_entity_poly.entity_id
_entity_poly.type
_entity_poly.pdbx_seq_one_letter_code
_entity_poly.pdbx_strand_id
1 'polypeptide(L)'
;MSDGEQAKPRRRRSRRRGRRRAQRAAGPPAGDQGTDAAAPSEASVGSANPPPTPRDQSKQHKSRPRRPPERLRTVHETSAGGLVIDGIDGPKDTQVAALIGRVDRRGRMLWSLPKGHIELGETAEQTAIREVAEETGIRGDVLAALGSIDYWFVTEGRRVHKTVHHYLLRFQGGELSDDDVEVTEVAWVPLRDLPSRLAYADERKLAEVAGELIDKLHTEGPGSLPPLPRSAPRRRPQTHSHARNHRRDDPAQPQPRRRTNGCGQGP
;
A
#
# COMPACT_ATOMS: atom_id res chain seq x y z
N MET A 1 -17.04 -57.38 -22.67
CA MET A 1 -16.13 -57.17 -21.53
C MET A 1 -15.60 -55.76 -21.61
N SER A 2 -15.65 -54.86 -20.64
CA SER A 2 -16.41 -54.69 -19.40
C SER A 2 -16.41 -53.17 -19.18
N ASP A 3 -17.53 -52.62 -18.75
CA ASP A 3 -17.80 -51.18 -18.62
C ASP A 3 -16.88 -50.47 -17.61
N GLY A 4 -16.43 -49.26 -17.98
CA GLY A 4 -15.59 -48.37 -17.17
C GLY A 4 -16.33 -47.09 -16.80
N GLU A 5 -16.84 -47.08 -15.57
CA GLU A 5 -17.78 -46.15 -14.95
C GLU A 5 -17.25 -44.71 -14.74
N GLN A 6 -18.11 -43.72 -15.03
CA GLN A 6 -17.89 -42.29 -14.77
C GLN A 6 -18.10 -41.95 -13.29
N ALA A 7 -17.26 -41.08 -12.72
CA ALA A 7 -17.49 -40.49 -11.40
C ALA A 7 -17.18 -38.98 -11.32
N LYS A 8 -18.23 -38.18 -11.13
CA LYS A 8 -18.29 -36.84 -10.50
C LYS A 8 -19.56 -36.84 -9.61
N PRO A 9 -19.78 -35.91 -8.66
CA PRO A 9 -18.87 -35.13 -7.82
C PRO A 9 -19.21 -35.27 -6.32
N ARG A 10 -18.29 -34.97 -5.38
CA ARG A 10 -18.62 -34.86 -3.94
C ARG A 10 -18.33 -33.45 -3.41
N ARG A 11 -19.40 -32.65 -3.32
CA ARG A 11 -19.48 -31.44 -2.49
C ARG A 11 -19.28 -31.80 -1.02
N ARG A 12 -18.33 -31.15 -0.34
CA ARG A 12 -18.26 -31.16 1.14
C ARG A 12 -18.61 -29.79 1.71
N ARG A 13 -19.79 -29.74 2.33
CA ARG A 13 -20.21 -28.73 3.31
C ARG A 13 -19.31 -28.81 4.53
N SER A 14 -18.69 -27.70 4.94
CA SER A 14 -18.16 -27.52 6.30
C SER A 14 -19.05 -26.56 7.09
N ARG A 15 -19.12 -26.83 8.39
CA ARG A 15 -20.23 -26.54 9.30
C ARG A 15 -20.12 -25.16 9.94
N ARG A 16 -21.26 -24.45 9.96
CA ARG A 16 -21.59 -23.35 10.87
C ARG A 16 -21.41 -23.79 12.34
N ARG A 17 -20.60 -23.08 13.11
CA ARG A 17 -20.74 -22.98 14.58
C ARG A 17 -21.10 -21.54 14.92
N GLY A 18 -22.31 -21.36 15.44
CA GLY A 18 -22.78 -20.10 15.96
C GLY A 18 -22.25 -19.84 17.37
N ARG A 19 -22.01 -18.56 17.68
CA ARG A 19 -22.17 -18.02 19.03
C ARG A 19 -22.89 -16.68 18.89
N ARG A 20 -24.10 -16.62 19.48
CA ARG A 20 -24.89 -15.41 19.73
C ARG A 20 -24.51 -14.86 21.11
N ARG A 21 -24.31 -13.54 21.22
CA ARG A 21 -24.86 -12.64 22.25
C ARG A 21 -24.51 -11.20 21.85
N ALA A 22 -25.51 -10.41 21.46
CA ALA A 22 -26.22 -9.40 22.26
C ALA A 22 -25.50 -8.03 22.19
N GLN A 23 -25.90 -7.19 21.24
CA GLN A 23 -26.84 -6.06 21.40
C GLN A 23 -26.28 -4.89 22.23
N ARG A 24 -26.00 -3.77 21.53
CA ARG A 24 -26.58 -2.46 21.87
C ARG A 24 -26.48 -1.52 20.67
N ALA A 25 -27.60 -0.86 20.41
CA ALA A 25 -27.88 0.04 19.31
C ALA A 25 -27.53 1.49 19.67
N ALA A 26 -27.23 2.30 18.65
CA ALA A 26 -27.64 3.71 18.56
C ALA A 26 -27.35 4.21 17.14
N GLY A 27 -28.41 4.35 16.35
CA GLY A 27 -28.43 5.23 15.17
C GLY A 27 -28.72 6.69 15.57
N PRO A 28 -28.68 7.62 14.62
CA PRO A 28 -28.53 9.06 14.85
C PRO A 28 -29.89 9.76 15.01
N PRO A 29 -29.95 10.96 15.58
CA PRO A 29 -31.09 11.84 15.40
C PRO A 29 -30.86 12.86 14.27
N ALA A 30 -31.95 13.13 13.55
CA ALA A 30 -32.12 14.22 12.59
C ALA A 30 -33.14 15.23 13.15
N GLY A 31 -33.02 16.49 12.72
CA GLY A 31 -34.08 17.52 12.70
C GLY A 31 -34.12 18.46 13.92
N ASP A 32 -33.95 19.77 13.72
CA ASP A 32 -35.09 20.66 13.41
C ASP A 32 -34.63 22.08 12.99
N GLN A 33 -35.49 22.76 12.22
CA GLN A 33 -35.36 24.12 11.69
C GLN A 33 -36.16 25.15 12.54
N GLY A 34 -35.95 26.45 12.28
CA GLY A 34 -36.86 27.56 12.64
C GLY A 34 -36.17 28.67 13.44
N THR A 35 -35.67 29.78 12.87
CA THR A 35 -36.33 31.00 12.29
C THR A 35 -37.14 31.86 13.27
N ASP A 36 -36.62 33.07 13.45
CA ASP A 36 -37.26 34.40 13.49
C ASP A 36 -38.22 34.88 14.62
N ALA A 37 -37.76 36.00 15.20
CA ALA A 37 -38.43 37.32 15.31
C ALA A 37 -39.50 37.61 16.39
N ALA A 38 -39.10 38.52 17.29
CA ALA A 38 -39.71 39.83 17.60
C ALA A 38 -41.05 39.95 18.40
N ALA A 39 -40.90 40.43 19.66
CA ALA A 39 -41.51 41.65 20.27
C ALA A 39 -43.04 41.76 20.52
N PRO A 40 -43.56 42.73 21.32
CA PRO A 40 -43.09 43.36 22.58
C PRO A 40 -44.22 43.61 23.65
N SER A 41 -43.87 44.39 24.70
CA SER A 41 -44.71 45.21 25.63
C SER A 41 -45.31 44.49 26.85
N GLU A 42 -45.48 45.06 28.05
CA GLU A 42 -45.14 46.34 28.70
C GLU A 42 -45.39 46.19 30.23
N ALA A 43 -44.85 47.13 31.03
CA ALA A 43 -45.30 47.53 32.40
C ALA A 43 -44.97 46.55 33.57
N SER A 44 -44.57 46.95 34.79
CA SER A 44 -44.38 48.24 35.46
C SER A 44 -43.71 48.07 36.86
N VAL A 45 -43.18 49.19 37.38
CA VAL A 45 -42.96 49.60 38.80
C VAL A 45 -41.91 48.89 39.69
N GLY A 46 -40.86 49.68 40.01
CA GLY A 46 -40.53 50.02 41.41
C GLY A 46 -39.49 49.19 42.15
N SER A 47 -38.31 49.77 42.40
CA SER A 47 -37.91 50.25 43.73
C SER A 47 -36.39 50.50 43.77
N ALA A 48 -36.00 51.61 44.39
CA ALA A 48 -34.66 52.16 44.45
C ALA A 48 -33.73 51.38 45.40
N ASN A 49 -32.43 51.34 45.05
CA ASN A 49 -31.33 51.09 45.99
C ASN A 49 -30.08 51.91 45.56
N PRO A 50 -29.24 52.36 46.52
CA PRO A 50 -28.24 53.41 46.34
C PRO A 50 -26.95 52.95 45.62
N PRO A 51 -26.10 53.88 45.12
CA PRO A 51 -24.98 53.53 44.26
C PRO A 51 -23.77 53.03 45.07
N PRO A 52 -23.05 51.98 44.60
CA PRO A 52 -21.70 51.72 45.09
C PRO A 52 -20.67 52.54 44.30
N THR A 53 -19.70 53.06 45.03
CA THR A 53 -18.54 53.86 44.59
C THR A 53 -17.58 53.07 43.67
N PRO A 54 -16.75 53.76 42.86
CA PRO A 54 -15.95 53.12 41.84
C PRO A 54 -14.71 52.47 42.46
N ARG A 55 -14.53 51.16 42.24
CA ARG A 55 -13.24 50.49 42.41
C ARG A 55 -12.71 50.07 41.05
N ASP A 56 -11.66 50.80 40.67
CA ASP A 56 -10.68 50.41 39.67
C ASP A 56 -10.12 49.03 39.98
N GLN A 57 -10.23 48.11 39.00
CA GLN A 57 -9.26 47.05 38.79
C GLN A 57 -9.41 46.49 37.37
N SER A 58 -8.65 47.09 36.48
CA SER A 58 -8.08 46.47 35.30
C SER A 58 -7.83 44.95 35.45
N LYS A 59 -8.34 44.17 34.50
CA LYS A 59 -7.73 42.92 34.01
C LYS A 59 -8.39 42.55 32.67
N GLN A 60 -7.95 43.23 31.62
CA GLN A 60 -8.11 42.72 30.27
C GLN A 60 -7.50 41.32 30.22
N HIS A 61 -8.34 40.31 30.11
CA HIS A 61 -7.91 38.97 29.71
C HIS A 61 -7.37 39.06 28.29
N LYS A 62 -6.09 39.41 28.15
CA LYS A 62 -5.37 39.29 26.88
C LYS A 62 -5.44 37.83 26.48
N SER A 63 -6.31 37.52 25.51
CA SER A 63 -6.36 36.22 24.86
C SER A 63 -4.95 35.88 24.42
N ARG A 64 -4.34 34.83 24.99
CA ARG A 64 -3.04 34.34 24.53
C ARG A 64 -3.16 34.10 23.03
N PRO A 65 -2.23 34.62 22.20
CA PRO A 65 -2.28 34.33 20.78
C PRO A 65 -2.23 32.82 20.61
N ARG A 66 -3.23 32.26 19.90
CA ARG A 66 -3.26 30.85 19.52
C ARG A 66 -1.93 30.58 18.80
N ARG A 67 -1.10 29.68 19.35
CA ARG A 67 0.10 29.22 18.65
C ARG A 67 -0.33 28.77 17.25
N PRO A 68 0.30 29.23 16.18
CA PRO A 68 0.01 28.72 14.85
C PRO A 68 0.18 27.20 14.88
N PRO A 69 -0.70 26.42 14.24
CA PRO A 69 -0.56 24.97 14.23
C PRO A 69 0.85 24.64 13.75
N GLU A 70 1.57 23.81 14.51
CA GLU A 70 2.91 23.36 14.14
C GLU A 70 2.83 22.75 12.75
N ARG A 71 3.41 23.44 11.76
CA ARG A 71 3.45 22.96 10.39
C ARG A 71 4.35 21.74 10.37
N LEU A 72 3.77 20.57 10.14
CA LEU A 72 4.52 19.32 9.98
C LEU A 72 5.61 19.53 8.92
N ARG A 73 6.84 19.17 9.27
CA ARG A 73 7.96 19.24 8.33
C ARG A 73 7.68 18.32 7.14
N THR A 74 7.80 18.87 5.93
CA THR A 74 7.72 18.09 4.69
C THR A 74 9.06 17.43 4.39
N VAL A 75 9.03 16.14 4.08
CA VAL A 75 10.20 15.36 3.66
C VAL A 75 9.88 14.62 2.37
N HIS A 76 10.89 14.39 1.55
CA HIS A 76 10.76 13.69 0.27
C HIS A 76 11.46 12.33 0.36
N GLU A 77 10.79 11.30 -0.08
CA GLU A 77 11.31 9.94 -0.16
C GLU A 77 11.17 9.41 -1.59
N THR A 78 12.20 8.69 -2.03
CA THR A 78 12.23 8.09 -3.37
C THR A 78 12.44 6.59 -3.24
N SER A 79 11.62 5.82 -3.94
CA SER A 79 11.71 4.37 -3.96
C SER A 79 11.74 3.85 -5.38
N ALA A 80 12.16 2.61 -5.52
CA ALA A 80 11.98 1.88 -6.76
C ALA A 80 11.54 0.44 -6.48
N GLY A 81 10.91 -0.16 -7.48
CA GLY A 81 10.36 -1.50 -7.42
C GLY A 81 9.87 -1.92 -8.80
N GLY A 82 9.05 -2.96 -8.87
CA GLY A 82 8.58 -3.41 -10.16
C GLY A 82 7.70 -4.63 -10.16
N LEU A 83 7.28 -5.01 -11.36
CA LEU A 83 6.49 -6.18 -11.64
C LEU A 83 7.38 -7.18 -12.38
N VAL A 84 7.79 -8.26 -11.72
CA VAL A 84 8.52 -9.36 -12.35
C VAL A 84 7.54 -10.36 -12.95
N ILE A 85 7.74 -10.71 -14.23
CA ILE A 85 6.91 -11.66 -14.98
C ILE A 85 7.71 -12.93 -15.26
N ASP A 86 7.16 -14.06 -14.82
CA ASP A 86 7.60 -15.38 -15.25
C ASP A 86 6.81 -15.83 -16.50
N GLY A 87 7.50 -16.53 -17.40
CA GLY A 87 6.96 -16.95 -18.69
C GLY A 87 6.72 -15.80 -19.66
N ILE A 88 7.42 -14.67 -19.52
CA ILE A 88 7.15 -13.44 -20.29
C ILE A 88 7.30 -13.62 -21.82
N ASP A 89 8.10 -14.58 -22.31
CA ASP A 89 8.19 -14.89 -23.75
C ASP A 89 7.13 -15.90 -24.22
N GLY A 90 6.44 -16.54 -23.28
CA GLY A 90 5.39 -17.51 -23.56
C GLY A 90 4.00 -16.88 -23.71
N PRO A 91 2.97 -17.71 -23.94
CA PRO A 91 1.59 -17.25 -24.07
C PRO A 91 1.14 -16.42 -22.87
N LYS A 92 0.41 -15.33 -23.13
CA LYS A 92 -0.05 -14.39 -22.08
C LYS A 92 -0.87 -15.06 -20.96
N ASP A 93 -1.62 -16.11 -21.28
CA ASP A 93 -2.46 -16.82 -20.31
C ASP A 93 -1.69 -17.67 -19.29
N THR A 94 -0.42 -17.98 -19.57
CA THR A 94 0.47 -18.72 -18.67
C THR A 94 1.37 -17.79 -17.85
N GLN A 95 1.39 -16.50 -18.17
CA GLN A 95 2.24 -15.53 -17.49
C GLN A 95 1.73 -15.25 -16.07
N VAL A 96 2.66 -15.22 -15.13
CA VAL A 96 2.40 -14.90 -13.72
C VAL A 96 3.35 -13.82 -13.25
N ALA A 97 2.88 -12.99 -12.33
CA ALA A 97 3.65 -11.92 -11.73
C ALA A 97 3.79 -12.12 -10.22
N ALA A 98 4.97 -11.80 -9.68
CA ALA A 98 5.18 -11.88 -8.24
C ALA A 98 4.58 -10.62 -7.56
N LEU A 99 3.71 -10.82 -6.59
CA LEU A 99 3.16 -9.77 -5.73
C LEU A 99 3.51 -10.04 -4.27
N ILE A 100 3.56 -8.96 -3.50
CA ILE A 100 3.68 -9.01 -2.05
C ILE A 100 2.35 -8.65 -1.37
N GLY A 101 2.05 -9.35 -0.29
CA GLY A 101 0.90 -9.15 0.56
C GLY A 101 1.31 -8.53 1.89
N ARG A 102 0.63 -7.46 2.30
CA ARG A 102 0.78 -6.83 3.63
C ARG A 102 -0.58 -6.76 4.32
N VAL A 103 -0.63 -7.02 5.62
CA VAL A 103 -1.87 -6.94 6.40
C VAL A 103 -2.12 -5.53 6.90
N ASP A 104 -3.29 -4.97 6.59
CA ASP A 104 -3.69 -3.64 7.08
C ASP A 104 -4.09 -3.65 8.56
N ARG A 105 -4.32 -2.46 9.14
CA ARG A 105 -4.74 -2.31 10.56
C ARG A 105 -6.06 -3.02 10.89
N ARG A 106 -6.85 -3.43 9.89
CA ARG A 106 -8.13 -4.13 10.04
C ARG A 106 -7.97 -5.64 9.80
N GLY A 107 -6.74 -6.14 9.63
CA GLY A 107 -6.47 -7.56 9.39
C GLY A 107 -6.73 -7.99 7.95
N ARG A 108 -6.87 -7.08 6.99
CA ARG A 108 -7.12 -7.41 5.58
C ARG A 108 -5.80 -7.50 4.83
N MET A 109 -5.66 -8.54 4.00
CA MET A 109 -4.53 -8.66 3.08
C MET A 109 -4.63 -7.63 1.95
N LEU A 110 -3.61 -6.79 1.80
CA LEU A 110 -3.44 -5.85 0.71
C LEU A 110 -2.29 -6.33 -0.17
N TRP A 111 -2.57 -6.56 -1.44
CA TRP A 111 -1.56 -6.95 -2.43
C TRP A 111 -1.05 -5.73 -3.15
N SER A 112 0.27 -5.64 -3.29
CA SER A 112 0.97 -4.55 -3.98
C SER A 112 2.19 -5.05 -4.73
N LEU A 113 2.76 -4.17 -5.54
CA LEU A 113 4.06 -4.40 -6.18
C LEU A 113 5.19 -4.35 -5.13
N PRO A 114 6.24 -5.19 -5.26
CA PRO A 114 7.44 -5.08 -4.45
C PRO A 114 8.19 -3.78 -4.76
N LYS A 115 8.69 -3.12 -3.71
CA LYS A 115 9.39 -1.83 -3.78
C LYS A 115 10.07 -1.50 -2.44
N GLY A 116 11.14 -0.71 -2.51
CA GLY A 116 11.75 -0.12 -1.33
C GLY A 116 12.61 1.09 -1.65
N HIS A 117 13.34 1.59 -0.66
CA HIS A 117 14.04 2.87 -0.76
C HIS A 117 15.27 2.76 -1.66
N ILE A 118 15.50 3.79 -2.48
CA ILE A 118 16.76 3.90 -3.22
C ILE A 118 17.89 4.20 -2.24
N GLU A 119 18.87 3.31 -2.18
CA GLU A 119 20.04 3.47 -1.31
C GLU A 119 21.10 4.38 -1.93
N LEU A 120 22.10 4.77 -1.11
CA LEU A 120 23.19 5.62 -1.58
C LEU A 120 24.01 4.88 -2.65
N GLY A 121 24.21 5.51 -3.80
CA GLY A 121 24.97 4.94 -4.91
C GLY A 121 24.15 4.07 -5.87
N GLU A 122 22.89 3.75 -5.54
CA GLU A 122 22.03 2.98 -6.43
C GLU A 122 21.32 3.87 -7.46
N THR A 123 21.14 3.34 -8.67
CA THR A 123 20.11 3.82 -9.59
C THR A 123 18.74 3.24 -9.23
N ALA A 124 17.66 3.83 -9.75
CA ALA A 124 16.33 3.32 -9.53
C ALA A 124 16.13 1.89 -10.09
N GLU A 125 16.79 1.53 -11.19
CA GLU A 125 16.78 0.17 -11.75
C GLU A 125 17.48 -0.82 -10.82
N GLN A 126 18.66 -0.45 -10.30
CA GLN A 126 19.41 -1.29 -9.36
C GLN A 126 18.60 -1.54 -8.09
N THR A 127 17.99 -0.50 -7.52
CA THR A 127 17.07 -0.62 -6.40
C THR A 127 15.89 -1.51 -6.74
N ALA A 128 15.25 -1.36 -7.92
CA ALA A 128 14.11 -2.20 -8.29
C ALA A 128 14.47 -3.69 -8.34
N ILE A 129 15.63 -4.04 -8.91
CA ILE A 129 16.12 -5.42 -8.96
C ILE A 129 16.37 -5.96 -7.55
N ARG A 130 17.07 -5.18 -6.71
CA ARG A 130 17.37 -5.57 -5.32
C ARG A 130 16.10 -5.77 -4.50
N GLU A 131 15.19 -4.81 -4.53
CA GLU A 131 13.96 -4.82 -3.72
C GLU A 131 13.01 -5.95 -4.16
N VAL A 132 12.89 -6.23 -5.46
CA VAL A 132 12.15 -7.41 -5.92
C VAL A 132 12.77 -8.69 -5.34
N ALA A 133 14.10 -8.82 -5.37
CA ALA A 133 14.78 -9.98 -4.82
C ALA A 133 14.63 -10.11 -3.29
N GLU A 134 14.76 -9.02 -2.55
CA GLU A 134 14.61 -9.00 -1.09
C GLU A 134 13.18 -9.34 -0.65
N GLU A 135 12.17 -8.68 -1.25
CA GLU A 135 10.78 -8.80 -0.79
C GLU A 135 10.06 -10.04 -1.32
N THR A 136 10.60 -10.69 -2.36
CA THR A 136 9.94 -11.84 -2.99
C THR A 136 10.82 -13.09 -3.11
N GLY A 137 12.13 -13.00 -2.94
CA GLY A 137 13.09 -14.07 -3.26
C GLY A 137 13.36 -14.25 -4.77
N ILE A 138 12.74 -13.43 -5.63
CA ILE A 138 12.79 -13.57 -7.08
C ILE A 138 13.84 -12.63 -7.71
N ARG A 139 14.67 -13.17 -8.59
CA ARG A 139 15.64 -12.40 -9.38
C ARG A 139 15.11 -12.14 -10.77
N GLY A 140 15.43 -10.96 -11.31
CA GLY A 140 15.04 -10.59 -12.66
C GLY A 140 15.81 -9.41 -13.22
N ASP A 141 15.67 -9.21 -14.53
CA ASP A 141 16.29 -8.12 -15.27
C ASP A 141 15.24 -7.10 -15.72
N VAL A 142 15.58 -5.82 -15.63
CA VAL A 142 14.71 -4.72 -16.08
C VAL A 142 14.59 -4.73 -17.61
N LEU A 143 13.34 -4.72 -18.10
CA LEU A 143 13.02 -4.62 -19.52
C LEU A 143 12.59 -3.22 -19.93
N ALA A 144 11.73 -2.58 -19.12
CA ALA A 144 11.15 -1.28 -19.43
C ALA A 144 10.72 -0.56 -18.15
N ALA A 145 10.58 0.76 -18.22
CA ALA A 145 9.92 1.52 -17.17
C ALA A 145 8.41 1.45 -17.34
N LEU A 146 7.68 1.18 -16.24
CA LEU A 146 6.21 1.22 -16.20
C LEU A 146 5.69 2.61 -15.88
N GLY A 147 6.44 3.39 -15.11
CA GLY A 147 6.05 4.74 -14.71
C GLY A 147 6.46 5.05 -13.28
N SER A 148 5.88 6.11 -12.74
CA SER A 148 6.10 6.52 -11.35
C SER A 148 4.78 6.82 -10.65
N ILE A 149 4.71 6.53 -9.37
CA ILE A 149 3.56 6.84 -8.51
C ILE A 149 4.02 7.80 -7.42
N ASP A 150 3.29 8.91 -7.27
CA ASP A 150 3.53 9.92 -6.25
C ASP A 150 2.35 10.00 -5.28
N TYR A 151 2.64 9.96 -3.98
CA TYR A 151 1.60 10.11 -2.96
C TYR A 151 2.12 10.76 -1.69
N TRP A 152 1.17 11.23 -0.87
CA TRP A 152 1.45 11.89 0.39
C TRP A 152 0.92 11.08 1.55
N PHE A 153 1.71 10.96 2.63
CA PHE A 153 1.23 10.41 3.89
C PHE A 153 1.84 11.15 5.07
N VAL A 154 1.30 10.91 6.27
CA VAL A 154 1.81 11.47 7.51
C VAL A 154 2.28 10.35 8.40
N THR A 155 3.52 10.44 8.86
CA THR A 155 4.11 9.51 9.84
C THR A 155 5.00 10.29 10.79
N GLU A 156 5.03 9.89 12.07
CA GLU A 156 5.96 10.45 13.08
C GLU A 156 6.02 12.00 13.11
N GLY A 157 4.86 12.66 12.98
CA GLY A 157 4.80 14.13 12.99
C GLY A 157 5.39 14.81 11.74
N ARG A 158 5.56 14.08 10.64
CA ARG A 158 6.09 14.57 9.36
C ARG A 158 5.12 14.30 8.24
N ARG A 159 5.12 15.19 7.24
CA ARG A 159 4.43 14.98 5.97
C ARG A 159 5.44 14.44 4.96
N VAL A 160 5.23 13.22 4.48
CA VAL A 160 6.12 12.56 3.52
C VAL A 160 5.51 12.68 2.12
N HIS A 161 6.29 13.18 1.17
CA HIS A 161 6.04 13.06 -0.26
C HIS A 161 6.84 11.88 -0.78
N LYS A 162 6.15 10.82 -1.21
CA LYS A 162 6.78 9.59 -1.69
C LYS A 162 6.64 9.51 -3.19
N THR A 163 7.76 9.32 -3.87
CA THR A 163 7.85 8.97 -5.30
C THR A 163 8.34 7.53 -5.42
N VAL A 164 7.66 6.70 -6.22
CA VAL A 164 8.09 5.31 -6.48
C VAL A 164 8.20 5.07 -7.97
N HIS A 165 9.40 4.75 -8.44
CA HIS A 165 9.67 4.35 -9.83
C HIS A 165 9.42 2.85 -9.99
N HIS A 166 8.64 2.46 -10.99
CA HIS A 166 8.30 1.06 -11.23
C HIS A 166 8.80 0.60 -12.59
N TYR A 167 9.30 -0.63 -12.61
CA TYR A 167 9.86 -1.27 -13.80
C TYR A 167 9.15 -2.60 -14.11
N LEU A 168 9.14 -2.97 -15.39
CA LEU A 168 8.80 -4.31 -15.84
C LEU A 168 10.07 -5.15 -15.80
N LEU A 169 10.04 -6.28 -15.10
CA LEU A 169 11.17 -7.19 -14.99
C LEU A 169 10.85 -8.54 -15.61
N ARG A 170 11.87 -9.14 -16.23
CA ARG A 170 11.88 -10.53 -16.69
C ARG A 170 12.38 -11.43 -15.57
N PHE A 171 11.66 -12.49 -15.25
CA PHE A 171 12.12 -13.51 -14.32
C PHE A 171 13.40 -14.19 -14.82
N GLN A 172 14.39 -14.35 -13.94
CA GLN A 172 15.65 -15.06 -14.23
C GLN A 172 15.93 -16.23 -13.28
N GLY A 173 15.14 -16.38 -12.22
CA GLY A 173 15.30 -17.46 -11.24
C GLY A 173 15.08 -17.01 -9.81
N GLY A 174 15.22 -17.95 -8.88
CA GLY A 174 14.85 -17.75 -7.48
C GLY A 174 13.55 -18.47 -7.14
N GLU A 175 13.20 -18.46 -5.86
CA GLU A 175 11.99 -19.08 -5.33
C GLU A 175 11.27 -18.06 -4.46
N LEU A 176 9.93 -18.14 -4.40
CA LEU A 176 9.17 -17.21 -3.57
C LEU A 176 9.58 -17.37 -2.11
N SER A 177 10.00 -16.26 -1.49
CA SER A 177 10.32 -16.17 -0.08
C SER A 177 9.61 -14.96 0.54
N ASP A 178 8.98 -15.18 1.70
CA ASP A 178 8.38 -14.17 2.58
C ASP A 178 9.28 -13.85 3.78
N ASP A 179 10.60 -14.07 3.66
CA ASP A 179 11.57 -13.82 4.74
C ASP A 179 11.72 -12.33 5.10
N ASP A 180 11.31 -11.43 4.21
CA ASP A 180 11.31 -10.00 4.48
C ASP A 180 10.29 -9.64 5.56
N VAL A 181 10.76 -8.97 6.62
CA VAL A 181 9.94 -8.58 7.78
C VAL A 181 8.79 -7.63 7.43
N GLU A 182 8.87 -6.91 6.31
CA GLU A 182 7.81 -6.02 5.85
C GLU A 182 6.71 -6.72 5.05
N VAL A 183 6.93 -7.99 4.69
CA VAL A 183 6.06 -8.79 3.84
C VAL A 183 5.37 -9.86 4.68
N THR A 184 4.07 -10.04 4.46
CA THR A 184 3.28 -11.09 5.13
C THR A 184 3.10 -12.32 4.26
N GLU A 185 3.04 -12.15 2.94
CA GLU A 185 2.86 -13.22 1.98
C GLU A 185 3.45 -12.82 0.63
N VAL A 186 3.95 -13.79 -0.13
CA VAL A 186 4.39 -13.60 -1.51
C VAL A 186 3.70 -14.62 -2.40
N ALA A 187 3.23 -14.20 -3.57
CA ALA A 187 2.53 -15.09 -4.48
C ALA A 187 2.80 -14.76 -5.94
N TRP A 188 2.89 -15.82 -6.75
CA TRP A 188 2.67 -15.75 -8.19
C TRP A 188 1.19 -15.55 -8.46
N VAL A 189 0.85 -14.51 -9.22
CA VAL A 189 -0.51 -14.15 -9.59
C VAL A 189 -0.62 -14.11 -11.12
N PRO A 190 -1.60 -14.77 -11.75
CA PRO A 190 -1.80 -14.68 -13.20
C PRO A 190 -1.89 -13.22 -13.65
N LEU A 191 -1.24 -12.89 -14.77
CA LEU A 191 -1.19 -11.51 -15.28
C LEU A 191 -2.59 -10.91 -15.44
N ARG A 192 -3.54 -11.71 -15.95
CA ARG A 192 -4.95 -11.33 -16.12
C ARG A 192 -5.69 -10.99 -14.83
N ASP A 193 -5.21 -11.47 -13.67
CA ASP A 193 -5.88 -11.28 -12.39
C ASP A 193 -5.39 -10.02 -11.67
N LEU A 194 -4.28 -9.41 -12.11
CA LEU A 194 -3.66 -8.23 -11.46
C LEU A 194 -4.63 -7.05 -11.26
N PRO A 195 -5.50 -6.67 -12.22
CA PRO A 195 -6.44 -5.57 -12.03
C PRO A 195 -7.45 -5.82 -10.90
N SER A 196 -7.73 -7.08 -10.56
CA SER A 196 -8.62 -7.42 -9.43
C SER A 196 -7.86 -7.64 -8.13
N ARG A 197 -6.60 -8.03 -8.22
CA ARG A 197 -5.78 -8.44 -7.07
C ARG A 197 -5.11 -7.26 -6.37
N LEU A 198 -4.58 -6.30 -7.13
CA LEU A 198 -3.83 -5.16 -6.60
C LEU A 198 -4.75 -4.21 -5.83
N ALA A 199 -4.36 -3.88 -4.61
CA ALA A 199 -5.14 -3.03 -3.72
C ALA A 199 -5.23 -1.58 -4.22
N TYR A 200 -4.15 -1.07 -4.82
CA TYR A 200 -3.99 0.34 -5.18
C TYR A 200 -4.31 0.62 -6.65
N ALA A 201 -5.09 1.67 -6.90
CA ALA A 201 -5.56 2.02 -8.25
C ALA A 201 -4.42 2.36 -9.21
N ASP A 202 -3.39 3.06 -8.74
CA ASP A 202 -2.28 3.45 -9.60
C ASP A 202 -1.38 2.25 -9.96
N GLU A 203 -1.24 1.28 -9.06
CA GLU A 203 -0.53 0.02 -9.38
C GLU A 203 -1.32 -0.82 -10.40
N ARG A 204 -2.65 -0.80 -10.37
CA ARG A 204 -3.47 -1.44 -11.41
C ARG A 204 -3.22 -0.82 -12.79
N LYS A 205 -3.09 0.50 -12.88
CA LYS A 205 -2.72 1.18 -14.13
C LYS A 205 -1.32 0.75 -14.60
N LEU A 206 -0.36 0.62 -13.68
CA LEU A 206 0.97 0.09 -14.05
C LEU A 206 0.90 -1.35 -14.56
N ALA A 207 0.01 -2.19 -14.02
CA ALA A 207 -0.20 -3.54 -14.52
C ALA A 207 -0.84 -3.56 -15.93
N GLU A 208 -1.72 -2.61 -16.23
CA GLU A 208 -2.26 -2.41 -17.60
C GLU A 208 -1.13 -2.03 -18.57
N VAL A 209 -0.29 -1.05 -18.21
CA VAL A 209 0.90 -0.66 -18.99
C VAL A 209 1.85 -1.84 -19.18
N ALA A 210 2.06 -2.67 -18.15
CA ALA A 210 2.87 -3.88 -18.27
C ALA A 210 2.28 -4.83 -19.33
N GLY A 211 0.96 -5.03 -19.33
CA GLY A 211 0.26 -5.82 -20.33
C GLY A 211 0.47 -5.31 -21.76
N GLU A 212 0.40 -3.99 -21.97
CA GLU A 212 0.65 -3.36 -23.28
C GLU A 212 2.09 -3.53 -23.75
N LEU A 213 3.07 -3.36 -22.84
CA LEU A 213 4.49 -3.54 -23.16
C LEU A 213 4.82 -5.00 -23.47
N ILE A 214 4.18 -5.95 -22.78
CA ILE A 214 4.32 -7.38 -23.08
C ILE A 214 3.73 -7.70 -24.45
N ASP A 215 2.56 -7.15 -24.78
CA ASP A 215 1.96 -7.33 -26.11
C ASP A 215 2.90 -6.80 -27.20
N LYS A 216 3.48 -5.61 -26.99
CA LYS A 216 4.47 -5.03 -27.89
C LYS A 216 5.72 -5.89 -28.03
N LEU A 217 6.24 -6.41 -26.91
CA LEU A 217 7.38 -7.33 -26.89
C LEU A 217 7.11 -8.58 -27.73
N HIS A 218 5.88 -9.12 -27.69
CA HIS A 218 5.49 -10.30 -28.47
C HIS A 218 5.30 -10.02 -29.96
N THR A 219 4.71 -8.88 -30.31
CA THR A 219 4.39 -8.55 -31.71
C THR A 219 5.56 -7.95 -32.48
N GLU A 220 6.36 -7.12 -31.82
CA GLU A 220 7.41 -6.29 -32.45
C GLU A 220 8.83 -6.66 -31.96
N GLY A 221 8.95 -7.55 -30.98
CA GLY A 221 10.22 -8.01 -30.42
C GLY A 221 10.84 -7.04 -29.40
N PRO A 222 12.01 -7.41 -28.81
CA PRO A 222 12.61 -6.66 -27.70
C PRO A 222 13.00 -5.21 -28.01
N GLY A 223 13.40 -4.92 -29.25
CA GLY A 223 13.81 -3.57 -29.67
C GLY A 223 12.66 -2.56 -29.73
N SER A 224 11.41 -3.02 -29.60
CA SER A 224 10.22 -2.19 -29.60
C SER A 224 9.95 -1.53 -28.24
N LEU A 225 10.51 -2.06 -27.15
CA LEU A 225 10.31 -1.51 -25.82
C LEU A 225 10.94 -0.10 -25.71
N PRO A 226 10.29 0.82 -24.99
CA PRO A 226 10.84 2.15 -24.79
C PRO A 226 12.19 2.05 -24.08
N PRO A 227 13.18 2.90 -24.45
CA PRO A 227 14.46 2.92 -23.75
C PRO A 227 14.23 3.31 -22.29
N LEU A 228 15.02 2.73 -21.39
CA LEU A 228 14.94 3.06 -19.98
C LEU A 228 15.24 4.55 -19.77
N PRO A 229 14.49 5.22 -18.87
CA PRO A 229 14.77 6.60 -18.52
C PRO A 229 16.17 6.70 -17.93
N ARG A 230 16.88 7.79 -18.22
CA ARG A 230 18.19 8.02 -17.60
C ARG A 230 18.01 8.21 -16.09
N SER A 231 18.51 7.28 -15.32
CA SER A 231 18.62 7.36 -13.86
C SER A 231 20.06 7.69 -13.48
N ALA A 232 20.22 8.49 -12.43
CA ALA A 232 21.53 8.78 -11.85
C ALA A 232 21.63 8.11 -10.49
N PRO A 233 22.81 7.55 -10.13
CA PRO A 233 23.06 7.05 -8.79
C PRO A 233 22.69 8.07 -7.72
N ARG A 234 21.99 7.62 -6.69
CA ARG A 234 21.57 8.53 -5.61
C ARG A 234 22.78 9.05 -4.86
N ARG A 235 22.91 10.37 -4.77
CA ARG A 235 24.09 11.06 -4.18
C ARG A 235 23.92 11.48 -2.72
N ARG A 236 22.73 11.36 -2.16
CA ARG A 236 22.45 11.75 -0.76
C ARG A 236 21.54 10.73 -0.08
N PRO A 237 21.82 10.33 1.18
CA PRO A 237 20.97 9.43 1.92
C PRO A 237 19.57 10.02 2.13
N GLN A 238 18.58 9.15 2.29
CA GLN A 238 17.20 9.56 2.57
C GLN A 238 17.03 9.79 4.07
N THR A 239 16.70 11.02 4.46
CA THR A 239 16.88 11.51 5.84
C THR A 239 15.94 10.90 6.87
N HIS A 240 15.01 10.03 6.49
CA HIS A 240 14.06 9.37 7.40
C HIS A 240 13.78 7.91 7.02
N SER A 241 14.73 7.29 6.32
CA SER A 241 14.68 5.86 6.03
C SER A 241 15.04 5.09 7.29
N HIS A 242 14.08 4.36 7.87
CA HIS A 242 14.43 3.17 8.61
C HIS A 242 14.72 2.10 7.55
N ALA A 243 15.95 2.10 7.01
CA ALA A 243 16.44 0.90 6.34
C ALA A 243 16.43 -0.23 7.36
N ARG A 244 15.84 -1.36 6.96
CA ARG A 244 15.55 -2.53 7.79
C ARG A 244 16.79 -2.94 8.59
N ASN A 245 16.63 -3.20 9.89
CA ASN A 245 17.59 -4.01 10.64
C ASN A 245 17.57 -5.41 9.98
N HIS A 246 18.58 -5.74 9.20
CA HIS A 246 18.81 -7.13 8.84
C HIS A 246 18.81 -7.96 10.13
N ARG A 247 18.09 -9.08 10.15
CA ARG A 247 18.38 -10.14 11.12
C ARG A 247 19.87 -10.42 10.95
N ARG A 248 20.68 -10.06 11.96
CA ARG A 248 22.04 -10.59 12.03
C ARG A 248 21.89 -12.11 11.99
N ASP A 249 22.64 -12.77 11.11
CA ASP A 249 22.72 -14.22 11.06
C ASP A 249 23.07 -14.74 12.46
N ASP A 250 22.08 -15.27 13.17
CA ASP A 250 22.28 -16.08 14.36
C ASP A 250 22.43 -17.52 13.88
N PRO A 251 23.58 -18.19 14.10
CA PRO A 251 23.75 -19.54 13.61
C PRO A 251 22.87 -20.49 14.42
N ALA A 252 22.05 -21.25 13.70
CA ALA A 252 21.36 -22.48 14.09
C ALA A 252 20.09 -22.37 14.96
N GLN A 253 18.93 -22.54 14.31
CA GLN A 253 17.92 -23.55 14.71
C GLN A 253 16.94 -23.86 13.56
N PRO A 254 16.60 -25.13 13.28
CA PRO A 254 15.72 -25.47 12.17
C PRO A 254 14.24 -25.23 12.52
N GLN A 255 13.58 -24.35 11.76
CA GLN A 255 12.13 -24.13 11.85
C GLN A 255 11.34 -25.00 10.87
N PRO A 256 10.10 -25.39 11.20
CA PRO A 256 9.33 -26.34 10.42
C PRO A 256 8.77 -25.71 9.14
N ARG A 257 8.92 -26.43 8.02
CA ARG A 257 8.48 -26.04 6.67
C ARG A 257 7.00 -25.65 6.65
N ARG A 258 6.71 -24.36 6.36
CA ARG A 258 5.38 -23.91 5.92
C ARG A 258 5.22 -24.17 4.42
N ARG A 259 4.03 -24.61 4.05
CA ARG A 259 3.69 -25.11 2.70
C ARG A 259 3.41 -23.93 1.76
N THR A 260 4.24 -23.77 0.74
CA THR A 260 3.92 -23.00 -0.47
C THR A 260 3.20 -23.93 -1.47
N ASN A 261 2.15 -23.43 -2.11
CA ASN A 261 1.47 -24.17 -3.18
C ASN A 261 2.28 -24.02 -4.47
N GLY A 262 3.25 -24.92 -4.68
CA GLY A 262 4.00 -24.99 -5.92
C GLY A 262 3.16 -25.58 -7.06
N CYS A 263 2.96 -24.80 -8.12
CA CYS A 263 2.68 -25.31 -9.45
C CYS A 263 4.00 -25.26 -10.22
N GLY A 264 4.72 -26.39 -10.26
CA GLY A 264 5.84 -26.61 -11.18
C GLY A 264 5.54 -27.86 -11.99
N GLN A 265 5.31 -27.70 -13.30
CA GLN A 265 5.50 -28.78 -14.26
C GLN A 265 6.88 -28.58 -14.87
N GLY A 266 7.77 -29.55 -14.67
CA GLY A 266 9.03 -29.62 -15.39
C GLY A 266 8.84 -30.16 -16.81
N PRO A 267 9.86 -29.99 -17.64
CA PRO A 267 10.45 -31.08 -18.42
C PRO A 267 11.69 -31.66 -17.73
#